data_AF-A0A512B4S6-F1
#
_entry.id   AF-A0A512B4S6-F1
#
_cell.length_a   1.000
_cell.length_b   1.000
_cell.length_c   1.000
_cell.angle_alpha   90.00
_cell.angle_beta   90.00
_cell.angle_gamma   90.00
#
_symmetry.space_group_name_H-M   'P 1'
#
loop_
_entity.id
_entity.type
_entity.pdbx_description
1 polymer ?
#
loop_
_entity_poly.entity_id
_entity_poly.type
_entity_poly.pdbx_seq_one_letter_code
_entity_poly.pdbx_strand_id
1 'polypeptide(L)' 'MKWSKIYSFKEMNSYQYIAVVGLIMTVAAHLILWVQAKEVATFWALYVCWTVLFILGSIANLRSKPGQGHHHHHHH' A
#
# COMPACT_ATOMS: atom_id res chain seq x y z
N MET A 1 -6.53 -7.76 -22.69
CA MET A 1 -6.16 -7.07 -21.44
C MET A 1 -6.08 -8.11 -20.34
N LYS A 2 -4.90 -8.38 -19.76
CA LYS A 2 -4.72 -9.44 -18.75
C LYS A 2 -5.14 -8.91 -17.38
N TRP A 3 -6.28 -9.39 -16.90
CA TRP A 3 -6.84 -9.12 -15.56
C TRP A 3 -5.94 -9.62 -14.41
N SER A 4 -4.87 -10.37 -14.71
CA SER A 4 -3.92 -10.90 -13.71
C SER A 4 -3.05 -9.83 -13.05
N LYS A 5 -2.99 -8.61 -13.58
CA LYS A 5 -2.14 -7.54 -13.02
C LYS A 5 -2.72 -6.90 -11.75
N ILE A 6 -4.00 -7.10 -11.49
CA ILE A 6 -4.70 -6.54 -10.34
C ILE A 6 -4.49 -7.41 -9.08
N TYR A 7 -4.03 -8.66 -9.25
CA TYR A 7 -3.93 -9.66 -8.17
C TYR A 7 -2.50 -10.14 -7.87
N SER A 8 -1.49 -9.43 -8.37
CA SER A 8 -0.09 -9.75 -8.11
C SER A 8 0.46 -8.89 -6.98
N PHE A 9 0.43 -9.41 -5.75
CA PHE A 9 1.20 -8.87 -4.62
C PHE A 9 2.71 -8.68 -4.96
N LYS A 10 3.20 -9.40 -5.98
CA LYS A 10 4.58 -9.38 -6.44
C LYS A 10 4.95 -8.11 -7.24
N GLU A 11 3.97 -7.34 -7.72
CA GLU A 11 4.20 -6.06 -8.41
C GLU A 11 3.83 -4.85 -7.52
N MET A 12 3.62 -5.07 -6.22
CA MET A 12 3.21 -4.00 -5.30
C MET A 12 4.42 -3.14 -4.92
N ASN A 13 4.33 -1.84 -5.17
CA ASN A 13 5.41 -0.89 -4.84
C ASN A 13 5.56 -0.77 -3.31
N SER A 14 6.76 -0.45 -2.83
CA SER A 14 7.10 -0.20 -1.41
C SER A 14 6.08 0.68 -0.68
N TYR A 15 5.58 1.74 -1.31
CA TYR A 15 4.54 2.62 -0.74
C TYR A 15 3.23 1.88 -0.45
N GLN A 16 2.76 1.03 -1.37
CA GLN A 16 1.54 0.26 -1.17
C GLN A 16 1.71 -0.76 -0.04
N TYR A 17 2.89 -1.40 0.06
CA TYR A 17 3.18 -2.35 1.13
C TYR A 17 3.15 -1.68 2.51
N ILE A 18 3.82 -0.53 2.65
CA ILE A 18 3.83 0.24 3.90
C ILE A 18 2.41 0.67 4.27
N ALA A 19 1.61 1.13 3.29
CA ALA A 19 0.22 1.50 3.55
C ALA A 19 -0.62 0.34 4.07
N VAL A 20 -0.48 -0.86 3.50
CA VAL A 20 -1.22 -2.06 3.93
C VAL A 20 -0.82 -2.44 5.36
N VAL A 21 0.48 -2.50 5.65
CA VAL A 21 0.98 -2.83 6.99
C VAL A 21 0.53 -1.78 8.01
N GLY A 22 0.64 -0.49 7.67
CA GLY A 22 0.18 0.61 8.52
C GLY A 22 -1.32 0.55 8.82
N LEU A 23 -2.14 0.17 7.83
CA LEU A 23 -3.59 0.01 7.99
C LEU A 23 -3.92 -1.19 8.90
N ILE A 24 -3.23 -2.32 8.74
CA ILE A 24 -3.38 -3.49 9.63
C ILE A 24 -3.05 -3.10 11.08
N MET A 25 -1.93 -2.41 11.29
CA MET A 25 -1.53 -1.96 12.63
C MET A 25 -2.51 -0.92 13.21
N THR A 26 -3.07 -0.05 12.38
CA THR A 26 -4.10 0.93 12.79
C THR A 26 -5.37 0.21 13.23
N VAL A 27 -5.81 -0.83 12.51
CA VAL A 27 -6.95 -1.65 12.91
C VAL A 27 -6.68 -2.37 14.22
N ALA A 28 -5.50 -2.98 14.38
CA ALA A 28 -5.10 -3.63 15.63
C ALA A 28 -5.12 -2.65 16.83
N ALA A 29 -4.59 -1.45 16.64
CA ALA A 29 -4.63 -0.39 17.66
C ALA A 29 -6.06 0.07 17.96
N HIS A 30 -6.94 0.16 16.96
CA HIS A 30 -8.35 0.49 17.17
C HIS A 30 -9.05 -0.57 18.02
N LEU A 31 -8.78 -1.84 17.76
CA LEU A 31 -9.34 -2.95 18.57
C LEU A 31 -8.87 -2.87 20.02
N ILE A 32 -7.60 -2.54 20.26
CA ILE A 32 -7.08 -2.35 21.62
C ILE A 32 -7.78 -1.16 22.30
N LEU A 33 -7.96 -0.04 21.61
CA LEU A 33 -8.68 1.12 22.13
C LEU A 33 -10.13 0.80 22.45
N TRP A 34 -10.79 0.01 21.60
CA TRP A 34 -12.16 -0.45 21.81
C TRP A 34 -12.28 -1.32 23.07
N VAL A 35 -11.35 -2.27 23.27
CA VAL A 35 -11.27 -3.08 24.50
C VAL A 35 -11.02 -2.22 25.75
N GLN A 36 -10.30 -1.10 25.61
CA GLN A 36 -10.04 -0.16 26.70
C GLN A 36 -11.13 0.90 26.89
N ALA A 37 -12.21 0.89 26.08
CA ALA A 37 -13.25 1.91 26.04
C ALA A 37 -12.69 3.35 25.92
N LYS A 38 -11.59 3.51 25.18
CA LYS A 38 -10.94 4.81 24.93
C LYS A 38 -11.23 5.27 23.52
N GLU A 39 -11.81 6.45 23.38
CA GLU A 39 -12.00 7.07 22.07
C GLU A 39 -10.94 8.15 21.81
N VAL A 40 -10.35 8.09 20.62
CA VAL A 40 -9.43 9.10 20.12
C VAL A 40 -10.09 9.74 18.90
N ALA A 41 -10.59 10.97 19.06
CA ALA A 41 -11.38 11.67 18.04
C ALA A 41 -10.66 11.85 16.70
N THR A 42 -9.33 11.81 16.68
CA THR A 42 -8.49 11.95 15.47
C THR A 42 -8.01 10.62 14.90
N PHE A 43 -8.42 9.48 15.46
CA PHE A 43 -7.95 8.16 15.05
C PHE A 43 -8.32 7.81 13.60
N TRP A 44 -9.45 8.35 13.11
CA TRP A 44 -9.88 8.23 11.71
C TRP A 44 -8.86 8.81 10.71
N ALA A 45 -8.04 9.78 11.13
CA ALA A 45 -7.03 10.40 10.27
C ALA A 45 -5.92 9.40 9.87
N LEU A 46 -5.65 8.39 10.70
CA LEU A 46 -4.70 7.31 10.36
C LEU A 46 -5.22 6.50 9.18
N TYR A 47 -6.50 6.14 9.18
CA TYR A 47 -7.10 5.43 8.04
C TYR A 47 -7.02 6.25 6.76
N VAL A 48 -7.37 7.54 6.83
CA VAL A 48 -7.28 8.44 5.68
C VAL A 48 -5.83 8.55 5.18
N CYS A 49 -4.86 8.70 6.07
CA CYS A 49 -3.44 8.76 5.73
C CYS A 49 -2.99 7.50 4.94
N TRP A 50 -3.29 6.31 5.47
CA TRP A 50 -2.91 5.06 4.81
C TRP A 50 -3.64 4.86 3.48
N THR A 51 -4.93 5.21 3.41
CA THR A 51 -5.70 5.16 2.15
C THR A 51 -5.11 6.09 1.10
N VAL A 52 -4.77 7.34 1.45
CA VAL A 52 -4.14 8.29 0.52
C VAL A 52 -2.79 7.77 0.04
N LEU A 53 -1.95 7.27 0.95
CA LEU A 53 -0.64 6.72 0.61
C LEU A 53 -0.76 5.50 -0.31
N PHE A 54 -1.74 4.63 -0.08
CA PHE A 54 -2.03 3.49 -0.95
C PHE A 54 -2.50 3.94 -2.34
N ILE A 55 -3.38 4.93 -2.43
CA ILE A 55 -3.85 5.49 -3.71
C ILE A 55 -2.68 6.09 -4.49
N LEU A 56 -1.84 6.92 -3.85
CA LEU A 56 -0.67 7.51 -4.48
C LEU A 56 0.33 6.44 -4.94
N GLY A 57 0.60 5.44 -4.10
CA GLY A 57 1.43 4.29 -4.46
C GLY A 57 0.86 3.51 -5.64
N SER A 58 -0.47 3.38 -5.74
CA SER A 58 -1.16 2.73 -6.85
C SER A 58 -1.04 3.53 -8.14
N ILE A 59 -1.23 4.85 -8.10
CA ILE A 59 -1.04 5.73 -9.25
C ILE A 59 0.41 5.67 -9.73
N ALA A 60 1.38 5.73 -8.80
CA ALA A 60 2.80 5.59 -9.13
C ALA A 60 3.07 4.23 -9.81
N ASN A 61 2.53 3.14 -9.26
CA ASN A 61 2.70 1.80 -9.83
C ASN A 61 2.06 1.64 -11.23
N LEU A 62 0.91 2.28 -11.48
CA LEU A 62 0.27 2.28 -12.81
C LEU A 62 1.06 3.10 -13.84
N ARG A 63 1.73 4.17 -13.42
CA ARG A 63 2.62 4.96 -14.28
C ARG A 63 3.96 4.27 -14.55
N SER A 64 4.37 3.34 -13.69
CA SER A 64 5.51 2.45 -13.93
C SER A 64 5.19 1.50 -15.10
N LYS A 65 5.60 1.84 -16.33
CA LYS A 65 5.47 0.95 -17.50
C LYS A 65 6.12 -0.42 -17.21
N PRO A 66 5.46 -1.56 -17.54
CA PRO A 66 6.00 -2.90 -17.28
C PRO A 66 7.05 -3.34 -18.32
N GLY A 67 8.01 -2.49 -18.69
CA GLY A 67 8.95 -2.83 -19.76
C GLY A 67 10.23 -2.01 -19.81
N GLN A 68 10.61 -1.35 -18.71
CA GLN A 68 11.79 -0.49 -18.67
C GLN A 68 12.68 -0.77 -17.45
N GLY A 69 12.84 -2.05 -17.14
CA GLY A 69 13.81 -2.53 -16.16
C GLY A 69 14.46 -3.80 -16.68
N HIS A 70 15.75 -3.70 -17.02
CA HIS A 70 16.70 -4.80 -17.21
C HIS A 70 16.68 -5.56 -18.54
N HIS A 71 16.88 -4.85 -19.66
CA HIS A 71 17.78 -5.40 -20.68
C HIS A 71 19.20 -5.27 -20.14
N HIS A 72 19.68 -6.27 -19.41
CA HIS A 72 21.11 -6.47 -19.25
C HIS A 72 21.66 -6.77 -20.64
N HIS A 73 22.16 -5.74 -21.31
CA HIS A 73 23.07 -5.91 -22.43
C HIS A 73 24.31 -6.62 -21.90
N HIS A 74 24.31 -7.94 -21.91
CA HIS A 74 25.54 -8.73 -21.90
C HIS A 74 26.21 -8.51 -23.25
N HIS A 75 27.00 -7.44 -23.36
CA HIS A 75 27.99 -7.31 -24.42
C HIS A 75 29.34 -7.80 -23.85
N HIS A 76 29.88 -8.80 -24.54
CA HIS A 76 31.21 -9.43 -24.40
C HIS A 76 31.45 -10.33 -23.18
#